data_AF-K6YIG4-F1
#
_entry.id   AF-K6YIG4-F1
#
_cell.length_a   1.000
_cell.length_b   1.000
_cell.length_c   1.000
_cell.angle_alpha   90.00
_cell.angle_beta   90.00
_cell.angle_gamma   90.00
#
_symmetry.space_group_name_H-M   'P 1'
#
loop_
_entity.id
_entity.type
_entity.pdbx_description
1 polymer ?
#
loop_
_entity_poly.entity_id
_entity_poly.type
_entity_poly.pdbx_seq_one_letter_code
_entity_poly.pdbx_strand_id
1 'polypeptide(L)'
;MLIMSITQLQQARALKLPSREDMLHRAPSVQEFWNSHSDLLSQAWKEWEKSERDQKSPIDNTLLDDRLRNAVTQAWLDPTKESSVRELWKEVANDVFECQFFNPDRLADLRKYLESVWDAQIPLRPPYGIVLNRRGAMLDSRSQGFLAAPSFQAFYRELIN
;
A
#
# COMPACT_ATOMS: atom_id res chain seq x y z
N MET A 1 -17.02 36.72 -5.93
CA MET A 1 -16.33 35.70 -6.75
C MET A 1 -15.52 34.84 -5.78
N LEU A 2 -16.00 33.65 -5.44
CA LEU A 2 -15.26 32.72 -4.58
C LEU A 2 -14.14 32.10 -5.44
N ILE A 3 -12.89 32.37 -5.11
CA ILE A 3 -11.75 31.66 -5.69
C ILE A 3 -11.81 30.24 -5.13
N MET A 4 -12.29 29.28 -5.91
CA MET A 4 -12.09 27.87 -5.58
C MET A 4 -10.61 27.57 -5.75
N SER A 5 -9.88 27.47 -4.64
CA SER A 5 -8.53 26.94 -4.63
C SER A 5 -8.55 25.48 -5.08
N ILE A 6 -7.78 25.15 -6.12
CA ILE A 6 -7.61 23.77 -6.59
C ILE A 6 -6.98 22.94 -5.46
N THR A 7 -7.55 21.78 -5.14
CA THR A 7 -7.05 20.92 -4.06
C THR A 7 -5.78 20.18 -4.50
N GLN A 8 -5.01 19.64 -3.54
CA GLN A 8 -3.82 18.85 -3.86
C GLN A 8 -4.18 17.60 -4.67
N LEU A 9 -5.32 16.97 -4.37
CA LEU A 9 -5.88 15.86 -5.14
C LEU A 9 -6.13 16.22 -6.61
N GLN A 10 -6.73 17.38 -6.87
CA GLN A 10 -6.98 17.85 -8.23
C GLN A 10 -5.68 18.17 -8.97
N GLN A 11 -4.71 18.81 -8.29
CA GLN A 11 -3.39 19.09 -8.86
C GLN A 11 -2.64 17.81 -9.21
N ALA A 12 -2.63 16.82 -8.32
CA ALA A 12 -1.97 15.54 -8.54
C ALA A 12 -2.57 14.76 -9.72
N ARG A 13 -3.91 14.74 -9.85
CA ARG A 13 -4.62 14.11 -10.99
C ARG A 13 -4.32 14.77 -12.33
N ALA A 14 -3.94 16.05 -12.33
CA ALA A 14 -3.58 16.79 -13.53
C ALA A 14 -2.11 16.60 -13.94
N LEU A 15 -1.29 15.96 -13.11
CA LEU A 15 0.12 15.71 -13.44
C LEU A 15 0.24 14.79 -14.65
N LYS A 16 1.09 15.20 -15.59
CA LYS A 16 1.48 14.34 -16.71
C LYS A 16 2.59 13.40 -16.24
N LEU A 17 2.25 12.12 -16.10
CA LEU A 17 3.22 11.06 -15.80
C LEU A 17 4.35 11.02 -16.85
N PRO A 18 5.59 10.68 -16.45
CA PRO A 18 6.66 10.35 -17.38
C PRO A 18 6.20 9.27 -18.36
N SER A 19 6.72 9.31 -19.59
CA SER A 19 6.32 8.32 -20.59
C SER A 19 6.74 6.91 -20.16
N ARG A 20 6.06 5.90 -20.71
CA ARG A 20 6.42 4.50 -20.46
C ARG A 20 7.86 4.22 -20.88
N GLU A 21 8.29 4.80 -21.99
CA GLU A 21 9.65 4.64 -22.50
C GLU A 21 10.68 5.25 -21.54
N ASP A 22 10.42 6.46 -21.03
CA ASP A 22 11.28 7.10 -20.03
C ASP A 22 11.37 6.26 -18.76
N MET A 23 10.24 5.73 -18.27
CA MET A 23 10.20 4.85 -17.10
C MET A 23 10.98 3.55 -17.31
N LEU A 24 10.92 2.95 -18.51
CA LEU A 24 11.68 1.75 -18.88
C LEU A 24 13.18 2.03 -18.93
N HIS A 25 13.59 3.12 -19.56
CA HIS A 25 15.00 3.52 -19.70
C HIS A 25 15.57 4.22 -18.47
N ARG A 26 14.74 4.44 -17.43
CA ARG A 26 15.11 5.15 -16.19
C ARG A 26 15.68 6.54 -16.50
N ALA A 27 15.02 7.26 -17.42
CA ALA A 27 15.45 8.59 -17.81
C ALA A 27 15.55 9.50 -16.56
N PRO A 28 16.53 10.42 -16.48
CA PRO A 28 16.67 11.34 -15.35
C PRO A 28 15.39 12.13 -15.03
N SER A 29 14.59 12.44 -16.06
CA SER A 29 13.29 13.11 -15.93
C SER A 29 12.28 12.33 -15.07
N VAL A 30 12.35 10.99 -15.06
CA VAL A 30 11.50 10.15 -14.19
C VAL A 30 11.86 10.39 -12.73
N GLN A 31 13.17 10.40 -12.44
CA GLN A 31 13.69 10.62 -11.11
C GLN A 31 13.33 12.02 -10.60
N GLU A 32 13.49 13.02 -11.46
CA GLU A 32 13.12 14.40 -11.18
C GLU A 32 11.62 14.57 -10.95
N PHE A 33 10.77 13.91 -11.74
CA PHE A 33 9.32 13.93 -11.56
C PHE A 33 8.92 13.44 -10.17
N TRP A 34 9.37 12.25 -9.74
CA TRP A 34 8.95 11.72 -8.44
C TRP A 34 9.50 12.51 -7.26
N ASN A 35 10.70 13.10 -7.40
CA ASN A 35 11.29 13.93 -6.35
C ASN A 35 10.62 15.29 -6.22
N SER A 36 10.32 15.96 -7.34
CA SER A 36 9.73 17.30 -7.33
C SER A 36 8.25 17.33 -6.93
N HIS A 37 7.55 16.19 -7.04
CA HIS A 37 6.12 16.09 -6.71
C HIS A 37 5.83 15.25 -5.46
N SER A 38 6.84 14.84 -4.68
CA SER A 38 6.67 13.95 -3.53
C SER A 38 5.67 14.49 -2.49
N ASP A 39 5.80 15.76 -2.13
CA ASP A 39 4.91 16.43 -1.16
C ASP A 39 3.50 16.56 -1.70
N LEU A 40 3.34 16.98 -2.95
CA LEU A 40 2.03 17.09 -3.62
C LEU A 40 1.32 15.74 -3.63
N LEU A 41 2.01 14.67 -4.04
CA LEU A 41 1.44 13.33 -4.11
C LEU A 41 1.06 12.81 -2.71
N SER A 42 1.90 13.05 -1.70
CA SER A 42 1.61 12.69 -0.30
C SER A 42 0.37 13.40 0.23
N GLN A 43 0.24 14.71 -0.01
CA GLN A 43 -0.96 15.46 0.39
C GLN A 43 -2.20 15.03 -0.40
N ALA A 44 -2.06 14.74 -1.70
CA ALA A 44 -3.16 14.25 -2.53
C ALA A 44 -3.73 12.92 -2.02
N TRP A 45 -2.87 11.98 -1.60
CA TRP A 45 -3.31 10.73 -0.99
C TRP A 45 -4.03 10.94 0.33
N LYS A 46 -3.54 11.87 1.16
CA LYS A 46 -4.21 12.26 2.42
C LYS A 46 -5.56 12.92 2.17
N GLU A 47 -5.70 13.76 1.15
CA GLU A 47 -6.97 14.36 0.75
C GLU A 47 -7.95 13.30 0.21
N TRP A 48 -7.49 12.41 -0.67
CA TRP A 48 -8.28 11.33 -1.23
C TRP A 48 -8.83 10.40 -0.14
N GLU A 49 -8.00 9.98 0.81
CA GLU A 49 -8.46 9.09 1.87
C GLU A 49 -9.50 9.76 2.77
N LYS A 50 -9.37 11.08 3.00
CA LYS A 50 -10.39 11.87 3.72
C LYS A 50 -11.71 11.97 2.94
N SER A 51 -11.67 12.15 1.62
CA SER A 51 -12.89 12.24 0.81
C SER A 51 -13.62 10.90 0.68
N GLU A 52 -12.91 9.79 0.90
CA GLU A 52 -13.41 8.43 0.73
C GLU A 52 -13.76 7.73 2.06
N ARG A 53 -13.55 8.42 3.19
CA ARG A 53 -13.52 7.84 4.55
C ARG A 53 -14.81 7.15 4.97
N ASP A 54 -15.96 7.62 4.48
CA ASP A 54 -17.27 7.08 4.85
C ASP A 54 -17.69 5.87 4.00
N GLN A 55 -16.93 5.53 2.94
CA GLN A 55 -17.34 4.52 1.94
C GLN A 55 -16.53 3.23 1.99
N LYS A 56 -15.53 3.12 2.86
CA LYS A 56 -14.53 2.05 2.81
C LYS A 56 -14.38 1.33 4.14
N SER A 57 -14.36 0.01 4.07
CA SER A 57 -13.91 -0.86 5.15
C SER A 57 -12.49 -0.45 5.57
N PRO A 58 -12.16 -0.46 6.87
CA PRO A 58 -10.85 -0.06 7.33
C PRO A 58 -9.76 -0.99 6.80
N ILE A 59 -8.62 -0.39 6.43
CA ILE A 59 -7.38 -1.10 6.11
C ILE A 59 -6.49 -1.03 7.35
N ASP A 60 -6.50 -2.11 8.12
CA ASP A 60 -5.77 -2.28 9.37
C ASP A 60 -5.42 -3.77 9.59
N ASN A 61 -4.81 -4.11 10.72
CA ASN A 61 -4.44 -5.49 11.03
C ASN A 61 -5.58 -6.51 11.08
N THR A 62 -6.86 -6.10 11.07
CA THR A 62 -7.98 -7.05 10.97
C THR A 62 -8.08 -7.71 9.59
N LEU A 63 -7.29 -7.24 8.62
CA LEU A 63 -7.04 -7.93 7.35
C LEU A 63 -6.23 -9.23 7.53
N LEU A 64 -5.50 -9.40 8.63
CA LEU A 64 -4.74 -10.60 8.95
C LEU A 64 -5.61 -11.63 9.67
N ASP A 65 -5.28 -12.92 9.54
CA ASP A 65 -5.96 -13.99 10.30
C ASP A 65 -5.84 -13.73 11.81
N ASP A 66 -6.97 -13.82 12.52
CA ASP A 66 -7.01 -13.49 13.95
C ASP A 66 -6.10 -14.40 14.79
N ARG A 67 -5.96 -15.68 14.42
CA ARG A 67 -5.09 -16.61 15.14
C ARG A 67 -3.64 -16.22 14.94
N LEU A 68 -3.26 -15.86 13.72
CA LEU A 68 -1.93 -15.36 13.40
C LEU A 68 -1.60 -14.08 14.20
N ARG A 69 -2.48 -13.08 14.10
CA ARG A 69 -2.32 -11.81 14.81
C ARG A 69 -2.19 -12.01 16.33
N ASN A 70 -3.03 -12.87 16.90
CA ASN A 70 -3.00 -13.17 18.32
C ASN A 70 -1.72 -13.90 18.73
N ALA A 71 -1.32 -14.94 17.99
CA ALA A 71 -0.11 -15.71 18.29
C ALA A 71 1.15 -14.84 18.25
N VAL A 72 1.30 -14.02 17.20
CA VAL A 72 2.43 -13.08 17.05
C VAL A 72 2.43 -12.04 18.18
N THR A 73 1.28 -11.44 18.48
CA THR A 73 1.15 -10.47 19.58
C THR A 73 1.57 -11.08 20.92
N GLN A 74 1.13 -12.31 21.20
CA GLN A 74 1.47 -13.00 22.43
C GLN A 74 2.97 -13.36 22.50
N ALA A 75 3.59 -13.75 21.39
CA ALA A 75 5.03 -14.03 21.32
C ALA A 75 5.88 -12.78 21.52
N TRP A 76 5.44 -11.63 20.99
CA TRP A 76 6.11 -10.34 21.24
C TRP A 76 6.07 -9.91 22.71
N LEU A 77 4.96 -10.17 23.39
CA LEU A 77 4.81 -9.87 24.82
C LEU A 77 5.59 -10.85 25.71
N ASP A 78 5.63 -12.12 25.30
CA ASP A 78 6.27 -13.21 26.03
C ASP A 78 6.89 -14.21 25.03
N PRO A 79 8.22 -14.18 24.84
CA PRO A 79 8.91 -15.06 23.90
C PRO A 79 8.70 -16.55 24.15
N THR A 80 8.31 -16.97 25.37
CA THR A 80 8.01 -18.37 25.65
C THR A 80 6.78 -18.90 24.89
N LYS A 81 5.97 -18.00 24.32
CA LYS A 81 4.77 -18.32 23.52
C LYS A 81 5.03 -18.45 22.02
N GLU A 82 6.27 -18.30 21.56
CA GLU A 82 6.64 -18.41 20.14
C GLU A 82 6.20 -19.75 19.51
N SER A 83 6.09 -20.83 20.29
CA SER A 83 5.57 -22.12 19.82
C SER A 83 4.18 -22.00 19.20
N SER A 84 3.33 -21.10 19.69
CA SER A 84 1.98 -20.87 19.16
C SER A 84 2.02 -20.25 17.75
N VAL A 85 3.06 -19.48 17.43
CA VAL A 85 3.30 -18.99 16.07
C VAL A 85 3.67 -20.17 15.20
N ARG A 86 4.68 -20.96 15.60
CA ARG A 86 5.14 -22.14 14.85
C ARG A 86 4.01 -23.14 14.55
N GLU A 87 3.10 -23.37 15.48
CA GLU A 87 1.95 -24.27 15.31
C GLU A 87 0.98 -23.86 14.18
N LEU A 88 0.98 -22.59 13.77
CA LEU A 88 0.16 -22.12 12.65
C LEU A 88 0.79 -22.44 11.28
N TRP A 89 2.10 -22.73 11.23
CA TRP A 89 2.83 -23.06 10.01
C TRP A 89 2.86 -24.58 9.84
N LYS A 90 2.13 -25.08 8.83
CA LYS A 90 2.08 -26.50 8.50
C LYS A 90 3.06 -26.80 7.40
N GLU A 91 3.94 -27.77 7.62
CA GLU A 91 4.84 -28.26 6.57
C GLU A 91 4.03 -29.06 5.53
N VAL A 92 4.03 -28.60 4.28
CA VAL A 92 3.30 -29.21 3.16
C VAL A 92 4.23 -29.93 2.17
N ALA A 93 5.52 -29.61 2.20
CA ALA A 93 6.61 -30.34 1.57
C ALA A 93 7.89 -30.05 2.36
N ASN A 94 8.96 -30.82 2.14
CA ASN A 94 10.23 -30.63 2.85
C ASN A 94 10.70 -29.16 2.80
N ASP A 95 10.80 -28.53 3.97
CA ASP A 95 11.16 -27.12 4.16
C ASP A 95 10.18 -26.10 3.52
N VAL A 96 8.95 -26.51 3.21
CA VAL A 96 7.88 -25.65 2.67
C VAL A 96 6.70 -25.61 3.63
N PHE A 97 6.41 -24.41 4.13
CA PHE A 97 5.36 -24.19 5.12
C PHE A 97 4.21 -23.36 4.58
N GLU A 98 2.99 -23.73 4.96
CA GLU A 98 1.75 -23.02 4.66
C GLU A 98 1.15 -22.46 5.96
N CYS A 99 0.65 -21.24 5.90
CA CYS A 99 -0.16 -20.63 6.97
C CYS A 99 -1.27 -19.76 6.36
N GLN A 100 -2.35 -19.57 7.11
CA GLN A 100 -3.38 -18.60 6.74
C GLN A 100 -2.91 -17.20 7.16
N PHE A 101 -2.43 -16.42 6.19
CA PHE A 101 -1.90 -15.07 6.47
C PHE A 101 -3.01 -14.01 6.59
N PHE A 102 -3.88 -13.93 5.58
CA PHE A 102 -4.99 -12.99 5.55
C PHE A 102 -6.26 -13.59 6.15
N ASN A 103 -7.12 -12.74 6.71
CA ASN A 103 -8.50 -13.10 7.02
C ASN A 103 -9.30 -13.25 5.70
N PRO A 104 -9.79 -14.46 5.36
CA PRO A 104 -10.51 -14.70 4.11
C PRO A 104 -11.74 -13.81 3.91
N ASP A 105 -12.46 -13.52 4.99
CA ASP A 105 -13.69 -12.70 4.97
C ASP A 105 -13.40 -11.24 4.62
N ARG A 106 -12.16 -10.80 4.85
CA ARG A 106 -11.71 -9.42 4.65
C ARG A 106 -10.91 -9.22 3.36
N LEU A 107 -10.65 -10.29 2.61
CA LEU A 107 -9.93 -10.19 1.33
C LEU A 107 -10.67 -9.34 0.29
N ALA A 108 -12.00 -9.38 0.29
CA ALA A 108 -12.81 -8.55 -0.60
C ALA A 108 -12.62 -7.05 -0.31
N ASP A 109 -12.48 -6.68 0.96
CA ASP A 109 -12.23 -5.29 1.37
C ASP A 109 -10.87 -4.80 0.89
N LEU A 110 -9.82 -5.61 1.08
CA LEU A 110 -8.47 -5.27 0.60
C LEU A 110 -8.44 -5.10 -0.92
N ARG A 111 -9.10 -5.99 -1.67
CA ARG A 111 -9.20 -5.88 -3.13
C ARG A 111 -9.94 -4.61 -3.55
N LYS A 112 -11.10 -4.34 -2.96
CA LYS A 112 -11.88 -3.12 -3.21
C LYS A 112 -11.09 -1.85 -2.89
N TYR A 113 -10.30 -1.87 -1.82
CA TYR A 113 -9.42 -0.76 -1.49
C TYR A 113 -8.36 -0.54 -2.58
N LEU A 114 -7.64 -1.58 -3.01
CA LEU A 114 -6.62 -1.48 -4.04
C LEU A 114 -7.21 -1.07 -5.41
N GLU A 115 -8.43 -1.49 -5.72
CA GLU A 115 -9.18 -0.99 -6.88
C GLU A 115 -9.47 0.51 -6.75
N SER A 116 -9.92 0.96 -5.60
CA SER A 116 -10.17 2.39 -5.37
C SER A 116 -8.90 3.25 -5.43
N VAL A 117 -7.76 2.70 -5.00
CA VAL A 117 -6.44 3.34 -5.14
C VAL A 117 -6.11 3.54 -6.61
N TRP A 118 -6.38 2.54 -7.45
CA TRP A 118 -6.21 2.65 -8.90
C TRP A 118 -7.17 3.68 -9.51
N ASP A 119 -8.44 3.65 -9.12
CA ASP A 119 -9.47 4.56 -9.61
C ASP A 119 -9.29 6.00 -9.10
N ALA A 120 -8.45 6.20 -8.08
CA ALA A 120 -8.11 7.53 -7.58
C ALA A 120 -7.44 8.41 -8.64
N GLN A 121 -6.79 7.79 -9.65
CA GLN A 121 -6.04 8.47 -10.71
C GLN A 121 -4.96 9.43 -10.19
N ILE A 122 -4.44 9.15 -9.00
CA ILE A 122 -3.23 9.80 -8.47
C ILE A 122 -2.02 9.04 -9.02
N PRO A 123 -0.98 9.73 -9.53
CA PRO A 123 0.24 9.08 -10.01
C PRO A 123 0.81 8.07 -9.00
N LEU A 124 0.98 6.83 -9.47
CA LEU A 124 1.63 5.74 -8.75
C LEU A 124 2.83 5.24 -9.54
N ARG A 125 3.91 4.93 -8.84
CA ARG A 125 5.11 4.37 -9.45
C ARG A 125 5.09 2.85 -9.35
N PRO A 126 5.18 2.10 -10.45
CA PRO A 126 5.30 0.65 -10.39
C PRO A 126 6.74 0.22 -9.98
N PRO A 127 6.91 -0.98 -9.40
CA PRO A 127 8.22 -1.55 -9.13
C PRO A 127 9.04 -1.80 -10.40
N TYR A 128 10.36 -1.58 -10.32
CA TYR A 128 11.27 -1.84 -11.43
C TYR A 128 11.29 -3.33 -11.81
N GLY A 129 11.38 -3.63 -13.10
CA GLY A 129 11.34 -5.01 -13.62
C GLY A 129 9.92 -5.54 -13.91
N ILE A 130 8.89 -4.86 -13.38
CA ILE A 130 7.48 -5.19 -13.63
C ILE A 130 6.75 -3.96 -14.22
N VAL A 131 7.40 -3.22 -15.13
CA VAL A 131 6.80 -2.07 -15.84
C VAL A 131 5.58 -2.49 -16.69
N LEU A 132 5.31 -3.79 -16.79
CA LEU A 132 4.10 -4.37 -17.38
C LEU A 132 2.90 -4.44 -16.42
N ASN A 133 3.09 -4.35 -15.09
CA ASN A 133 1.99 -4.31 -14.14
C ASN A 133 1.40 -2.90 -14.10
N ARG A 134 0.39 -2.69 -14.93
CA ARG A 134 -0.28 -1.40 -15.12
C ARG A 134 -0.88 -0.83 -13.84
N ARG A 135 -1.18 -1.67 -12.85
CA ARG A 135 -1.77 -1.30 -11.55
C ARG A 135 -0.79 -1.41 -10.38
N GLY A 136 0.50 -1.55 -10.66
CA GLY A 136 1.52 -1.69 -9.62
C GLY A 136 1.80 -0.37 -8.89
N ALA A 137 2.12 -0.48 -7.60
CA ALA A 137 2.56 0.62 -6.77
C ALA A 137 3.79 0.22 -5.96
N MET A 138 4.72 1.16 -5.77
CA MET A 138 5.70 1.07 -4.69
C MET A 138 4.96 1.17 -3.36
N LEU A 139 5.22 0.24 -2.44
CA LEU A 139 4.49 0.16 -1.17
C LEU A 139 5.28 0.81 -0.02
N ASP A 140 6.59 0.68 -0.06
CA ASP A 140 7.49 1.14 0.99
C ASP A 140 7.75 2.65 0.90
N SER A 141 7.62 3.36 2.03
CA SER A 141 7.84 4.82 2.10
C SER A 141 9.27 5.27 1.80
N ARG A 142 10.25 4.36 1.86
CA ARG A 142 11.63 4.63 1.40
C ARG A 142 11.75 4.66 -0.11
N SER A 143 10.75 4.13 -0.83
CA SER A 143 10.71 4.15 -2.29
C SER A 143 10.05 5.42 -2.79
N GLN A 144 10.63 6.05 -3.80
CA GLN A 144 9.99 7.18 -4.47
C GLN A 144 8.68 6.75 -5.14
N GLY A 145 7.69 7.65 -5.16
CA GLY A 145 6.39 7.43 -5.80
C GLY A 145 5.55 6.33 -5.15
N PHE A 146 5.79 6.05 -3.86
CA PHE A 146 5.03 5.07 -3.10
C PHE A 146 3.56 5.48 -2.88
N LEU A 147 2.71 4.50 -2.59
CA LEU A 147 1.33 4.71 -2.18
C LEU A 147 1.29 5.39 -0.80
N ALA A 148 1.21 6.72 -0.77
CA ALA A 148 1.30 7.50 0.46
C ALA A 148 -0.04 7.66 1.21
N ALA A 149 -1.05 6.83 0.92
CA ALA A 149 -2.32 6.83 1.63
C ALA A 149 -2.09 6.50 3.13
N PRO A 150 -2.48 7.39 4.07
CA PRO A 150 -2.14 7.22 5.48
C PRO A 150 -2.56 5.89 6.12
N SER A 151 -3.80 5.41 5.92
CA SER A 151 -4.23 4.13 6.49
C SER A 151 -3.49 2.95 5.87
N PHE A 152 -3.25 2.97 4.55
CA PHE A 152 -2.42 1.93 3.92
C PHE A 152 -1.01 1.91 4.47
N GLN A 153 -0.37 3.08 4.64
CA GLN A 153 0.99 3.16 5.19
C GLN A 153 1.05 2.74 6.66
N ALA A 154 -0.02 2.98 7.43
CA ALA A 154 -0.12 2.46 8.79
C ALA A 154 -0.17 0.92 8.79
N PHE A 155 -1.07 0.34 7.99
CA PHE A 155 -1.19 -1.11 7.84
C PHE A 155 0.10 -1.75 7.28
N TYR A 156 0.67 -1.20 6.22
CA TYR A 156 1.91 -1.73 5.62
C TYR A 156 3.05 -1.78 6.64
N ARG A 157 3.18 -0.76 7.49
CA ARG A 157 4.19 -0.73 8.55
C ARG A 157 3.95 -1.81 9.61
N GLU A 158 2.70 -2.16 9.91
CA GLU A 158 2.40 -3.30 10.80
C GLU A 158 2.78 -4.65 10.19
N LEU A 159 2.87 -4.77 8.86
CA LEU A 159 3.28 -6.01 8.19
C LEU A 159 4.80 -6.23 8.17
N ILE A 160 5.58 -5.14 8.17
CA ILE A 160 7.04 -5.19 7.95
C ILE A 160 7.87 -4.91 9.21
N ASN A 161 7.22 -4.49 10.30
CA ASN A 161 7.85 -4.24 11.61
C ASN A 161 7.66 -5.44 12.53
#